data_AF-A0A6L6DXQ0-F1
#
_entry.id   AF-A0A6L6DXQ0-F1
#
_cell.length_a   1.000
_cell.length_b   1.000
_cell.length_c   1.000
_cell.angle_alpha   90.00
_cell.angle_beta   90.00
_cell.angle_gamma   90.00
#
_symmetry.space_group_name_H-M   'P 1'
#
loop_
_entity.id
_entity.type
_entity.pdbx_description
1 polymer ?
#
loop_
_entity_poly.entity_id
_entity_poly.type
_entity_poly.pdbx_seq_one_letter_code
_entity_poly.pdbx_strand_id
1 'polypeptide(L)'
;MNTEESERRSRLLSLKLRALVRDHLGLIADPEGSAEAFMPGAAFVTSDAVWVMIDGDAARSLGGVLAWAPQFEKPIHLLVERDSGIVARRAQLFDIDISVWHVDDRTLLPAVAEPQLISPAASDAHLAFVDLIESSGADALVEHGVVVGEVRGLEMCRVVDDATTGEVRLEVGMGRHDREAFAMVHGELPTEQAMRQVIDAVLPHRYEGADPHPFNSFGVERLQRWRAMQAPTSIGFTRLSPADPPVLRTNVKDAVPCVALGTTDSGVLAAAVFVHGVDLDVVPFAVDAASRLGTSDVTIVVRRRDVVKPIERLANLAHIHVRFAFHS
;
A
#
# COMPACT_ATOMS: atom_id res chain seq x y z
N MET A 1 14.08 -3.75 19.68
CA MET A 1 14.03 -5.22 19.63
C MET A 1 15.39 -5.73 20.08
N ASN A 2 15.45 -6.62 21.08
CA ASN A 2 16.71 -7.13 21.62
C ASN A 2 17.38 -8.06 20.57
N THR A 3 18.68 -7.94 20.34
CA THR A 3 19.42 -8.72 19.31
C THR A 3 19.26 -10.23 19.52
N GLU A 4 19.31 -10.69 20.78
CA GLU A 4 19.12 -12.11 21.12
C GLU A 4 17.71 -12.62 20.79
N GLU A 5 16.69 -11.78 20.93
CA GLU A 5 15.30 -12.11 20.62
C GLU A 5 15.10 -12.23 19.10
N SER A 6 15.72 -11.34 18.33
CA SER A 6 15.72 -11.37 16.87
C SER A 6 16.41 -12.62 16.33
N GLU A 7 17.57 -12.98 16.88
CA GLU A 7 18.28 -14.21 16.50
C GLU A 7 17.49 -15.47 16.87
N ARG A 8 16.87 -15.49 18.06
CA ARG A 8 16.00 -16.60 18.47
C ARG A 8 14.82 -16.75 17.51
N ARG A 9 14.17 -15.64 17.14
CA ARG A 9 13.04 -15.62 16.21
C ARG A 9 13.45 -16.16 14.83
N SER A 10 14.57 -15.69 14.28
CA SER A 10 15.12 -16.19 13.00
C SER A 10 15.41 -17.69 13.02
N ARG A 11 16.00 -18.22 14.11
CA ARG A 11 16.23 -19.67 14.28
C ARG A 11 14.92 -20.47 14.31
N LEU A 12 13.92 -19.98 15.03
CA LEU A 12 12.60 -20.65 15.10
C LEU A 12 11.88 -20.64 13.75
N LEU A 13 11.92 -19.54 13.01
CA LEU A 13 11.35 -19.45 11.66
C LEU A 13 12.05 -20.41 10.70
N SER A 14 13.38 -20.52 10.77
CA SER A 14 14.16 -21.45 9.95
C SER A 14 13.81 -22.92 10.24
N LEU A 15 13.64 -23.27 11.51
CA LEU A 15 13.18 -24.62 11.93
C LEU A 15 11.76 -24.91 11.46
N LYS A 16 10.85 -23.93 11.62
CA LYS A 16 9.46 -24.05 11.16
C LYS A 16 9.40 -24.25 9.64
N LEU A 17 10.11 -23.42 8.87
CA LEU A 17 10.15 -23.52 7.42
C LEU A 17 10.63 -24.90 6.99
N ARG A 18 11.75 -25.39 7.54
CA ARG A 18 12.27 -26.73 7.18
C ARG A 18 11.28 -27.85 7.51
N ALA A 19 10.60 -27.76 8.66
CA ALA A 19 9.59 -28.74 9.04
C ALA A 19 8.37 -28.73 8.09
N LEU A 20 7.92 -27.55 7.65
CA LEU A 20 6.84 -27.42 6.67
C LEU A 20 7.24 -27.99 5.30
N VAL A 21 8.46 -27.68 4.84
CA VAL A 21 8.98 -28.22 3.57
C VAL A 21 9.07 -29.74 3.62
N ARG A 22 9.61 -30.31 4.72
CA ARG A 22 9.70 -31.76 4.92
C ARG A 22 8.33 -32.43 4.82
N ASP A 23 7.37 -31.92 5.58
CA ASP A 23 6.03 -32.49 5.65
C ASP A 23 5.31 -32.36 4.29
N HIS A 24 5.42 -31.21 3.62
CA HIS A 24 4.83 -30.97 2.30
C HIS A 24 5.39 -31.91 1.22
N LEU A 25 6.69 -32.18 1.26
CA LEU A 25 7.35 -33.11 0.34
C LEU A 25 7.18 -34.59 0.73
N GLY A 26 6.49 -34.89 1.85
CA GLY A 26 6.28 -36.26 2.33
C GLY A 26 7.56 -36.98 2.76
N LEU A 27 8.57 -36.24 3.20
CA LEU A 27 9.89 -36.77 3.55
C LEU A 27 9.93 -37.34 4.97
N ILE A 28 10.64 -38.46 5.14
CA ILE A 28 10.84 -39.12 6.45
C ILE A 28 11.94 -38.42 7.27
N ALA A 29 12.95 -37.87 6.60
CA ALA A 29 14.05 -37.11 7.19
C ALA A 29 14.01 -35.65 6.70
N ASP A 30 14.76 -34.77 7.36
CA ASP A 30 14.86 -33.37 6.93
C ASP A 30 15.39 -33.27 5.49
N PRO A 31 14.83 -32.37 4.66
CA PRO A 31 15.29 -32.16 3.29
C PRO A 31 16.73 -31.68 3.24
N GLU A 32 17.48 -32.11 2.22
CA GLU A 32 18.80 -31.56 1.92
C GLU A 32 18.69 -30.12 1.41
N GLY A 33 19.53 -29.23 1.95
CA GLY A 33 19.53 -27.81 1.58
C GLY A 33 20.22 -26.92 2.60
N SER A 34 20.32 -25.63 2.29
CA SER A 34 20.88 -24.61 3.17
C SER A 34 19.81 -23.64 3.64
N ALA A 35 19.89 -23.23 4.91
CA ALA A 35 19.14 -22.07 5.37
C ALA A 35 19.88 -20.81 4.91
N GLU A 36 19.14 -19.85 4.34
CA GLU A 36 19.70 -18.61 3.83
C GLU A 36 19.16 -17.41 4.61
N ALA A 37 19.98 -16.37 4.70
CA ALA A 37 19.58 -15.13 5.33
C ALA A 37 18.56 -14.40 4.45
N PHE A 38 17.35 -14.24 4.97
CA PHE A 38 16.28 -13.49 4.32
C PHE A 38 15.49 -12.71 5.36
N MET A 39 15.48 -11.39 5.24
CA MET A 39 14.57 -10.51 5.98
C MET A 39 13.47 -10.08 4.99
N PRO A 40 12.18 -10.15 5.36
CA PRO A 40 11.63 -10.14 6.72
C PRO A 40 11.34 -11.52 7.34
N GLY A 41 11.82 -12.64 6.80
CA GLY A 41 11.38 -13.97 7.25
C GLY A 41 12.47 -15.02 7.39
N ALA A 42 12.28 -16.17 6.74
CA ALA A 42 13.27 -17.23 6.64
C ALA A 42 13.30 -17.80 5.23
N ALA A 43 14.46 -18.29 4.81
CA ALA A 43 14.59 -18.96 3.52
C ALA A 43 15.38 -20.27 3.64
N PHE A 44 15.04 -21.21 2.77
CA PHE A 44 15.64 -22.53 2.69
C PHE A 44 15.77 -22.94 1.23
N VAL A 45 16.99 -23.20 0.78
CA VAL A 45 17.30 -23.50 -0.63
C VAL A 45 17.66 -24.97 -0.76
N THR A 46 16.92 -25.69 -1.60
CA THR A 46 17.20 -27.10 -1.94
C THR A 46 17.87 -27.18 -3.31
N SER A 47 18.13 -28.40 -3.80
CA SER A 47 18.59 -28.61 -5.18
C SER A 47 17.60 -28.08 -6.22
N ASP A 48 16.30 -28.08 -5.90
CA ASP A 48 15.25 -27.91 -6.91
C ASP A 48 14.42 -26.62 -6.74
N ALA A 49 14.43 -26.01 -5.55
CA ALA A 49 13.57 -24.87 -5.24
C ALA A 49 14.16 -23.93 -4.19
N VAL A 50 13.65 -22.69 -4.18
CA VAL A 50 13.83 -21.72 -3.10
C VAL A 50 12.54 -21.66 -2.30
N TRP A 51 12.59 -22.04 -1.03
CA TRP A 51 11.46 -21.92 -0.11
C TRP A 51 11.64 -20.67 0.75
N VAL A 52 10.62 -19.83 0.80
CA VAL A 52 10.63 -18.59 1.57
C VAL A 52 9.40 -18.56 2.46
N MET A 53 9.57 -18.28 3.75
CA MET A 53 8.47 -18.03 4.67
C MET A 53 8.53 -16.57 5.12
N ILE A 54 7.44 -15.83 4.94
CA ILE A 54 7.33 -14.45 5.43
C ILE A 54 6.96 -14.46 6.91
N ASP A 55 7.61 -13.60 7.68
CA ASP A 55 7.23 -13.28 9.05
C ASP A 55 6.75 -11.83 9.10
N GLY A 56 5.50 -11.60 9.52
CA GLY A 56 4.87 -10.27 9.55
C GLY A 56 3.90 -10.02 8.39
N ASP A 57 3.95 -8.80 7.84
CA ASP A 57 3.01 -8.31 6.83
C ASP A 57 3.31 -8.91 5.45
N ALA A 58 2.64 -10.02 5.15
CA ALA A 58 2.78 -10.74 3.88
C ALA A 58 2.35 -9.90 2.68
N ALA A 59 1.31 -9.07 2.83
CA ALA A 59 0.83 -8.18 1.78
C ALA A 59 1.86 -7.10 1.40
N ARG A 60 2.90 -6.89 2.22
CA ARG A 60 3.98 -5.92 1.99
C ARG A 60 5.38 -6.53 1.99
N SER A 61 5.49 -7.80 1.57
CA SER A 61 6.78 -8.51 1.53
C SER A 61 7.11 -9.18 0.20
N LEU A 62 6.21 -9.16 -0.79
CA LEU A 62 6.40 -9.86 -2.07
C LEU A 62 7.57 -9.25 -2.85
N GLY A 63 7.69 -7.93 -2.86
CA GLY A 63 8.78 -7.23 -3.52
C GLY A 63 10.16 -7.63 -2.98
N GLY A 64 10.27 -7.83 -1.65
CA GLY A 64 11.47 -8.37 -1.01
C GLY A 64 11.82 -9.78 -1.50
N VAL A 65 10.82 -10.66 -1.60
CA VAL A 65 10.99 -12.03 -2.13
C VAL A 65 11.48 -12.00 -3.57
N LEU A 66 10.79 -11.26 -4.43
CA LEU A 66 11.11 -11.14 -5.85
C LEU A 66 12.44 -10.42 -6.11
N ALA A 67 12.90 -9.59 -5.19
CA ALA A 67 14.21 -8.94 -5.27
C ALA A 67 15.38 -9.88 -4.92
N TRP A 68 15.13 -10.87 -4.05
CA TRP A 68 16.14 -11.71 -3.42
C TRP A 68 16.23 -13.11 -4.05
N ALA A 69 15.10 -13.80 -4.18
CA ALA A 69 15.05 -15.21 -4.60
C ALA A 69 15.56 -15.50 -6.02
N PRO A 70 15.43 -14.61 -7.02
CA PRO A 70 15.90 -14.90 -8.38
C PRO A 70 17.39 -15.20 -8.51
N GLN A 71 18.23 -14.78 -7.54
CA GLN A 71 19.68 -15.05 -7.57
C GLN A 71 20.02 -16.55 -7.54
N PHE A 72 19.07 -17.41 -7.16
CA PHE A 72 19.26 -18.86 -7.11
C PHE A 72 18.81 -19.56 -8.39
N GLU A 73 18.17 -18.86 -9.33
CA GLU A 73 17.72 -19.40 -10.62
C GLU A 73 16.86 -20.67 -10.50
N LYS A 74 15.94 -20.68 -9.53
CA LYS A 74 15.06 -21.82 -9.19
C LYS A 74 13.61 -21.37 -8.97
N PRO A 75 12.64 -22.29 -9.11
CA PRO A 75 11.26 -22.06 -8.71
C PRO A 75 11.16 -21.60 -7.25
N ILE A 76 10.28 -20.63 -7.01
CA ILE A 76 10.06 -20.02 -5.69
C ILE A 76 8.79 -20.61 -5.07
N HIS A 77 8.90 -21.13 -3.85
CA HIS A 77 7.75 -21.50 -3.03
C HIS A 77 7.63 -20.51 -1.86
N LEU A 78 6.64 -19.63 -1.94
CA LEU A 78 6.39 -18.58 -0.96
C LEU A 78 5.30 -18.99 0.04
N LEU A 79 5.67 -19.16 1.30
CA LEU A 79 4.80 -19.57 2.41
C LEU A 79 4.37 -18.35 3.22
N VAL A 80 3.06 -18.20 3.40
CA VAL A 80 2.46 -17.08 4.13
C VAL A 80 1.31 -17.55 5.02
N GLU A 81 1.24 -17.02 6.24
CA GLU A 81 0.22 -17.39 7.23
C GLU A 81 -1.04 -16.53 7.12
N ARG A 82 -0.93 -15.32 6.56
CA ARG A 82 -2.02 -14.35 6.41
C ARG A 82 -1.94 -13.72 5.04
N ASP A 83 -3.07 -13.18 4.58
CA ASP A 83 -3.17 -12.42 3.32
C ASP A 83 -2.68 -13.19 2.08
N SER A 84 -2.73 -14.52 2.14
CA SER A 84 -2.24 -15.41 1.08
C SER A 84 -2.91 -15.15 -0.26
N GLY A 85 -4.18 -14.77 -0.26
CA GLY A 85 -4.92 -14.42 -1.47
C GLY A 85 -4.44 -13.13 -2.13
N ILE A 86 -4.09 -12.09 -1.37
CA ILE A 86 -3.51 -10.85 -1.89
C ILE A 86 -2.13 -11.13 -2.50
N VAL A 87 -1.29 -11.89 -1.78
CA VAL A 87 0.05 -12.27 -2.27
C VAL A 87 -0.05 -13.10 -3.54
N ALA A 88 -0.94 -14.08 -3.58
CA ALA A 88 -1.18 -14.92 -4.76
C ALA A 88 -1.68 -14.09 -5.96
N ARG A 89 -2.64 -13.17 -5.76
CA ARG A 89 -3.11 -12.26 -6.81
C ARG A 89 -1.95 -11.44 -7.39
N ARG A 90 -1.10 -10.87 -6.53
CA ARG A 90 0.02 -10.04 -6.99
C ARG A 90 1.12 -10.84 -7.67
N ALA A 91 1.40 -12.05 -7.19
CA ALA A 91 2.40 -12.93 -7.78
C ALA A 91 2.07 -13.30 -9.24
N GLN A 92 0.78 -13.43 -9.58
CA GLN A 92 0.31 -13.68 -10.96
C GLN A 92 0.58 -12.53 -11.93
N LEU A 93 1.03 -11.36 -11.46
CA LEU A 93 1.32 -10.19 -12.30
C LEU A 93 2.79 -10.12 -12.72
N PHE A 94 3.58 -11.16 -12.47
CA PHE A 94 5.00 -11.23 -12.77
C PHE A 94 5.35 -12.47 -13.60
N ASP A 95 6.29 -12.29 -14.53
CA ASP A 95 6.90 -13.37 -15.29
C ASP A 95 8.00 -14.05 -14.47
N ILE A 96 7.58 -14.83 -13.47
CA ILE A 96 8.47 -15.57 -12.56
C ILE A 96 7.81 -16.86 -12.10
N ASP A 97 8.60 -17.92 -11.98
CA ASP A 97 8.13 -19.20 -11.46
C ASP A 97 7.98 -19.13 -9.93
N ILE A 98 6.81 -18.71 -9.47
CA ILE A 98 6.46 -18.56 -8.06
C ILE A 98 5.13 -19.27 -7.73
N SER A 99 5.17 -20.13 -6.72
CA SER A 99 4.00 -20.76 -6.11
C SER A 99 3.77 -20.20 -4.71
N VAL A 100 2.57 -19.68 -4.45
CA VAL A 100 2.19 -19.14 -3.14
C VAL A 100 1.39 -20.18 -2.34
N TRP A 101 1.76 -20.38 -1.08
CA TRP A 101 1.20 -21.37 -0.17
C TRP A 101 0.66 -20.69 1.09
N HIS A 102 -0.58 -21.00 1.44
CA HIS A 102 -1.13 -20.70 2.76
C HIS A 102 -0.67 -21.76 3.76
N VAL A 103 -0.06 -21.31 4.86
CA VAL A 103 0.35 -22.19 5.96
C VAL A 103 -0.84 -22.39 6.89
N ASP A 104 -1.41 -23.59 6.88
CA ASP A 104 -2.46 -24.04 7.79
C ASP A 104 -1.89 -25.08 8.74
N ASP A 105 -1.50 -24.64 9.94
CA ASP A 105 -0.72 -25.41 10.92
C ASP A 105 0.56 -26.03 10.33
N ARG A 106 0.50 -27.32 9.96
CA ARG A 106 1.61 -28.09 9.36
C ARG A 106 1.42 -28.38 7.87
N THR A 107 0.31 -27.94 7.31
CA THR A 107 -0.09 -28.20 5.93
C THR A 107 0.14 -26.97 5.08
N LEU A 108 0.65 -27.17 3.87
CA LEU A 108 0.73 -26.11 2.86
C LEU A 108 -0.41 -26.29 1.87
N LEU A 109 -1.33 -25.34 1.86
CA LEU A 109 -2.45 -25.28 0.93
C LEU A 109 -2.10 -24.31 -0.20
N PRO A 110 -2.30 -24.66 -1.49
CA PRO A 110 -2.14 -23.69 -2.57
C PRO A 110 -2.98 -22.44 -2.31
N ALA A 111 -2.35 -21.27 -2.34
CA ALA A 111 -3.07 -20.02 -2.12
C ALA A 111 -3.93 -19.69 -3.35
N VAL A 112 -5.22 -19.42 -3.11
CA VAL A 112 -6.13 -18.96 -4.15
C VAL A 112 -6.05 -17.44 -4.22
N ALA A 113 -5.76 -16.91 -5.41
CA ALA A 113 -5.74 -15.47 -5.64
C ALA A 113 -7.09 -14.84 -5.27
N GLU A 114 -7.06 -13.86 -4.36
CA GLU A 114 -8.25 -13.12 -3.96
C GLU A 114 -8.70 -12.20 -5.11
N PRO A 115 -10.00 -12.05 -5.39
CA PRO A 115 -10.46 -11.07 -6.38
C PRO A 115 -10.05 -9.64 -6.02
N GLN A 116 -10.07 -8.75 -7.01
CA GLN A 116 -9.82 -7.33 -6.79
C GLN A 116 -10.85 -6.72 -5.83
N LEU A 117 -10.40 -5.82 -4.96
CA LEU A 117 -11.31 -5.09 -4.06
C LEU A 117 -12.31 -4.27 -4.88
N ILE A 118 -13.59 -4.54 -4.65
CA ILE A 118 -14.68 -3.75 -5.22
C ILE A 118 -14.68 -2.38 -4.54
N SER A 119 -14.65 -1.30 -5.33
CA SER A 119 -14.91 0.07 -4.81
C SER A 119 -16.42 0.23 -4.58
N PRO A 120 -16.91 0.26 -3.34
CA PRO A 120 -18.28 0.69 -3.11
C PRO A 120 -18.43 2.17 -3.49
N ALA A 121 -19.61 2.54 -4.00
CA ALA A 121 -19.97 3.95 -4.09
C ALA A 121 -20.23 4.50 -2.68
N ALA A 122 -19.91 5.78 -2.46
CA ALA A 122 -20.35 6.47 -1.25
C ALA A 122 -21.87 6.55 -1.21
N SER A 123 -22.44 6.47 0.00
CA SER A 123 -23.88 6.63 0.18
C SER A 123 -24.31 8.09 -0.05
N ASP A 124 -25.56 8.31 -0.48
CA ASP A 124 -26.10 9.66 -0.66
C ASP A 124 -26.02 10.49 0.63
N ALA A 125 -26.19 9.84 1.79
CA ALA A 125 -26.09 10.47 3.10
C ALA A 125 -24.65 10.94 3.40
N HIS A 126 -23.64 10.20 2.96
CA HIS A 126 -22.24 10.63 3.08
C HIS A 126 -21.92 11.74 2.08
N LEU A 127 -22.42 11.63 0.85
CA LEU A 127 -22.22 12.62 -0.21
C LEU A 127 -22.84 13.98 0.14
N ALA A 128 -23.85 14.03 1.00
CA ALA A 128 -24.45 15.28 1.49
C ALA A 128 -23.46 16.20 2.23
N PHE A 129 -22.29 15.69 2.65
CA PHE A 129 -21.25 16.49 3.31
C PHE A 129 -20.23 17.12 2.35
N VAL A 130 -20.27 16.80 1.05
CA VAL A 130 -19.31 17.32 0.05
C VAL A 130 -19.30 18.84 0.04
N ASP A 131 -20.46 19.47 -0.08
CA ASP A 131 -20.58 20.93 -0.13
C ASP A 131 -20.01 21.61 1.13
N LEU A 132 -20.21 21.02 2.32
CA LEU A 132 -19.68 21.53 3.58
C LEU A 132 -18.14 21.43 3.65
N ILE A 133 -17.58 20.33 3.14
CA ILE A 133 -16.12 20.12 3.09
C ILE A 133 -15.50 21.13 2.13
N GLU A 134 -16.06 21.28 0.93
CA GLU A 134 -15.55 22.19 -0.10
C GLU A 134 -15.72 23.66 0.31
N SER A 135 -16.86 24.05 0.90
CA SER A 135 -17.08 25.41 1.39
C SER A 135 -16.12 25.80 2.52
N SER A 136 -15.59 24.82 3.25
CA SER A 136 -14.58 25.02 4.29
C SER A 136 -13.17 25.20 3.73
N GLY A 137 -12.93 24.94 2.44
CA GLY A 137 -11.63 25.09 1.79
C GLY A 137 -10.79 23.81 1.72
N ALA A 138 -11.38 22.64 1.97
CA ALA A 138 -10.75 21.33 1.75
C ALA A 138 -11.24 20.70 0.43
N ASP A 139 -10.44 19.80 -0.14
CA ASP A 139 -10.83 18.99 -1.29
C ASP A 139 -11.69 17.81 -0.80
N ALA A 140 -12.93 17.67 -1.28
CA ALA A 140 -13.77 16.51 -0.99
C ALA A 140 -13.41 15.34 -1.93
N LEU A 141 -13.16 14.17 -1.35
CA LEU A 141 -12.73 12.98 -2.08
C LEU A 141 -13.50 11.76 -1.59
N VAL A 142 -13.68 10.77 -2.46
CA VAL A 142 -14.21 9.46 -2.09
C VAL A 142 -13.09 8.44 -2.25
N GLU A 143 -12.72 7.77 -1.14
CA GLU A 143 -11.80 6.63 -1.17
C GLU A 143 -12.50 5.40 -0.59
N HIS A 144 -12.65 4.35 -1.40
CA HIS A 144 -13.36 3.10 -1.04
C HIS A 144 -14.75 3.35 -0.45
N GLY A 145 -15.52 4.23 -1.09
CA GLY A 145 -16.87 4.62 -0.69
C GLY A 145 -16.95 5.52 0.54
N VAL A 146 -15.83 5.95 1.11
CA VAL A 146 -15.82 6.87 2.24
C VAL A 146 -15.50 8.28 1.77
N VAL A 147 -16.37 9.24 2.13
CA VAL A 147 -16.15 10.67 1.88
C VAL A 147 -15.14 11.21 2.89
N VAL A 148 -14.08 11.84 2.39
CA VAL A 148 -13.02 12.48 3.18
C VAL A 148 -12.79 13.91 2.70
N GLY A 149 -12.35 14.77 3.61
CA GLY A 149 -11.84 16.11 3.27
C GLY A 149 -10.32 16.14 3.41
N GLU A 150 -9.63 16.52 2.34
CA GLU A 150 -8.17 16.63 2.29
C GLU A 150 -7.70 18.07 2.13
N VAL A 151 -6.62 18.45 2.84
CA VAL A 151 -5.89 19.70 2.61
C VAL A 151 -4.56 19.39 1.96
N ARG A 152 -4.50 19.60 0.64
CA ARG A 152 -3.34 19.26 -0.19
C ARG A 152 -2.87 17.84 0.01
N GLY A 153 -3.76 16.86 0.23
CA GLY A 153 -3.42 15.46 0.48
C GLY A 153 -3.32 15.04 1.96
N LEU A 154 -3.59 15.92 2.92
CA LEU A 154 -3.68 15.54 4.34
C LEU A 154 -5.16 15.36 4.70
N GLU A 155 -5.57 14.15 5.10
CA GLU A 155 -6.94 13.90 5.56
C GLU A 155 -7.20 14.68 6.85
N MET A 156 -8.14 15.62 6.78
CA MET A 156 -8.54 16.49 7.89
C MET A 156 -9.90 16.13 8.45
N CYS A 157 -10.75 15.50 7.65
CA CYS A 157 -12.04 15.01 8.11
C CYS A 157 -12.49 13.79 7.30
N ARG A 158 -13.42 13.04 7.90
CA ARG A 158 -14.01 11.84 7.32
C ARG A 158 -15.48 11.76 7.72
N VAL A 159 -16.33 11.39 6.78
CA VAL A 159 -17.74 11.09 7.05
C VAL A 159 -17.84 9.63 7.51
N VAL A 160 -18.54 9.42 8.61
CA VAL A 160 -18.71 8.09 9.24
C VAL A 160 -20.15 7.90 9.68
N ASP A 161 -20.57 6.63 9.76
CA ASP A 161 -21.77 6.25 10.48
C ASP A 161 -21.43 6.06 11.96
N ASP A 162 -22.19 6.67 12.86
CA ASP A 162 -22.03 6.44 14.29
C ASP A 162 -22.33 4.98 14.63
N ALA A 163 -21.40 4.32 15.32
CA ALA A 163 -21.52 2.89 15.64
C ALA A 163 -22.69 2.56 16.59
N THR A 164 -23.21 3.55 17.32
CA THR A 164 -24.30 3.37 18.29
C THR A 164 -25.63 3.82 17.72
N THR A 165 -25.68 5.02 17.12
CA THR A 165 -26.94 5.63 16.66
C THR A 165 -27.22 5.33 15.18
N GLY A 166 -26.20 5.00 14.39
CA GLY A 166 -26.28 4.88 12.94
C GLY A 166 -26.42 6.23 12.22
N GLU A 167 -26.31 7.35 12.93
CA GLU A 167 -26.37 8.68 12.33
C GLU A 167 -25.07 9.02 11.60
N VAL A 168 -25.21 9.66 10.44
CA VAL A 168 -24.05 10.10 9.64
C VAL A 168 -23.51 11.39 10.22
N ARG A 169 -22.21 11.42 10.52
CA ARG A 169 -21.52 12.60 11.03
C ARG A 169 -20.16 12.81 10.39
N LEU A 170 -19.72 14.06 10.41
CA LEU A 170 -18.38 14.45 9.98
C LEU A 170 -17.43 14.45 11.19
N GLU A 171 -16.41 13.60 11.17
CA GLU A 171 -15.36 13.63 12.17
C GLU A 171 -14.16 14.42 11.67
N VAL A 172 -13.72 15.42 12.46
CA VAL A 172 -12.59 16.30 12.13
C VAL A 172 -11.37 15.93 12.96
N GLY A 173 -10.23 15.70 12.29
CA GLY A 173 -8.96 15.30 12.90
C GLY A 173 -8.14 14.40 11.97
N MET A 174 -6.82 14.43 12.12
CA MET A 174 -5.88 13.69 11.26
C MET A 174 -5.78 12.19 11.58
N GLY A 175 -6.45 11.72 12.62
CA GLY A 175 -6.44 10.33 13.04
C GLY A 175 -7.49 10.07 14.12
N ARG A 176 -7.71 8.80 14.45
CA ARG A 176 -8.78 8.40 15.38
C ARG A 176 -8.74 9.17 16.71
N HIS A 177 -7.58 9.29 17.34
CA HIS A 177 -7.43 10.00 18.61
C HIS A 177 -7.67 11.51 18.49
N ASP A 178 -7.21 12.12 17.40
CA ASP A 178 -7.45 13.55 17.14
C ASP A 178 -8.94 13.82 16.92
N ARG A 179 -9.64 12.90 16.23
CA ARG A 179 -11.08 12.97 15.96
C ARG A 179 -11.91 12.81 17.24
N GLU A 180 -11.56 11.83 18.08
CA GLU A 180 -12.16 11.64 19.41
C GLU A 180 -11.96 12.89 20.28
N ALA A 181 -10.76 13.48 20.29
CA ALA A 181 -10.47 14.70 21.04
C ALA A 181 -11.24 15.91 20.51
N PHE A 182 -11.33 16.09 19.19
CA PHE A 182 -12.08 17.19 18.58
C PHE A 182 -13.56 17.15 18.93
N ALA A 183 -14.18 15.96 18.86
CA ALA A 183 -15.59 15.74 19.19
C ALA A 183 -15.91 16.11 20.65
N MET A 184 -15.01 15.79 21.60
CA MET A 184 -15.19 16.17 23.01
C MET A 184 -15.17 17.68 23.25
N VAL A 185 -14.44 18.45 22.42
CA VAL A 185 -14.30 19.90 22.58
C VAL A 185 -15.42 20.68 21.87
N HIS A 186 -15.86 20.22 20.70
CA HIS A 186 -16.76 20.98 19.82
C HIS A 186 -18.18 20.41 19.72
N GLY A 187 -18.46 19.25 20.33
CA GLY A 187 -19.76 18.58 20.23
C GLY A 187 -19.93 17.81 18.90
N GLU A 188 -21.18 17.47 18.56
CA GLU A 188 -21.48 16.49 17.50
C GLU A 188 -21.41 17.02 16.06
N LEU A 189 -21.47 18.33 15.84
CA LEU A 189 -21.45 18.91 14.49
C LEU A 189 -20.31 19.93 14.34
N PRO A 190 -19.24 19.59 13.59
CA PRO A 190 -18.25 20.59 13.19
C PRO A 190 -18.94 21.66 12.36
N THR A 191 -18.81 22.92 12.75
CA THR A 191 -19.25 24.04 11.90
C THR A 191 -18.24 24.24 10.78
N GLU A 192 -18.71 24.73 9.63
CA GLU A 192 -17.86 25.19 8.53
C GLU A 192 -16.71 26.09 9.03
N GLN A 193 -17.03 26.98 9.97
CA GLN A 193 -16.07 27.89 10.59
C GLN A 193 -14.98 27.15 11.40
N ALA A 194 -15.35 26.12 12.16
CA ALA A 194 -14.38 25.32 12.90
C ALA A 194 -13.43 24.58 11.95
N MET A 195 -13.95 24.03 10.85
CA MET A 195 -13.11 23.40 9.82
C MET A 195 -12.16 24.39 9.16
N ARG A 196 -12.64 25.57 8.76
CA ARG A 196 -11.80 26.65 8.19
C ARG A 196 -10.62 27.00 9.10
N GLN A 197 -10.84 27.14 10.41
CA GLN A 197 -9.77 27.44 11.37
C GLN A 197 -8.68 26.37 11.41
N VAL A 198 -9.06 25.09 11.35
CA VAL A 198 -8.09 23.99 11.31
C VAL A 198 -7.33 23.99 9.98
N ILE A 199 -8.01 24.24 8.86
CA ILE A 199 -7.40 24.31 7.52
C ILE A 199 -6.38 25.45 7.45
N ASP A 200 -6.72 26.64 7.96
CA ASP A 200 -5.85 27.81 7.99
C ASP A 200 -4.56 27.57 8.80
N ALA A 201 -4.62 26.73 9.83
CA ALA A 201 -3.45 26.33 10.60
C ALA A 201 -2.55 25.33 9.87
N VAL A 202 -3.10 24.53 8.95
CA VAL A 202 -2.38 23.46 8.24
C VAL A 202 -1.72 23.95 6.95
N LEU A 203 -2.41 24.78 6.19
CA LEU A 203 -1.98 25.25 4.86
C LEU A 203 -0.56 25.83 4.81
N PRO A 204 -0.10 26.65 5.80
CA PRO A 204 1.25 27.19 5.83
C PRO A 204 2.36 26.14 5.96
N HIS A 205 2.03 24.88 6.26
CA HIS A 205 3.00 23.79 6.37
C HIS A 205 2.97 22.85 5.16
N ARG A 206 2.00 22.99 4.24
CA ARG A 206 1.75 22.06 3.13
C ARG A 206 2.26 22.59 1.78
N TYR A 207 3.47 23.16 1.76
CA TYR A 207 4.13 23.59 0.52
C TYR A 207 5.62 23.24 0.53
N GLU A 208 6.25 23.28 -0.64
CA GLU A 208 7.67 22.96 -0.79
C GLU A 208 8.54 24.06 -0.17
N GLY A 209 9.45 23.68 0.73
CA GLY A 209 10.30 24.63 1.46
C GLY A 209 9.68 25.22 2.72
N ALA A 210 8.49 24.74 3.15
CA ALA A 210 7.96 25.08 4.47
C ALA A 210 8.89 24.62 5.59
N ASP A 211 8.94 25.38 6.68
CA ASP A 211 9.71 25.02 7.86
C ASP A 211 9.33 23.62 8.38
N PRO A 212 10.28 22.86 8.97
CA PRO A 212 10.01 21.53 9.52
C PRO A 212 8.83 21.53 10.49
N HIS A 213 7.78 20.79 10.15
CA HIS A 213 6.56 20.68 10.95
C HIS A 213 5.90 19.31 10.72
N PRO A 214 5.30 18.65 11.73
CA PRO A 214 4.66 17.34 11.54
C PRO A 214 3.68 17.25 10.34
N PHE A 215 2.93 18.32 10.05
CA PHE A 215 1.99 18.35 8.91
C PHE A 215 2.66 18.23 7.52
N ASN A 216 3.96 18.52 7.41
CA ASN A 216 4.71 18.40 6.17
C ASN A 216 5.28 16.99 5.96
N SER A 217 5.28 16.13 7.00
CA SER A 217 5.77 14.75 6.94
C SER A 217 4.65 13.70 6.91
N PHE A 218 3.40 14.07 7.16
CA PHE A 218 2.25 13.18 7.02
C PHE A 218 1.62 13.22 5.62
N GLY A 219 1.17 12.04 5.15
CA GLY A 219 0.48 11.89 3.87
C GLY A 219 1.30 12.44 2.70
N VAL A 220 2.62 12.16 2.68
CA VAL A 220 3.52 12.72 1.66
C VAL A 220 3.15 12.17 0.28
N GLU A 221 2.79 10.91 0.19
CA GLU A 221 2.29 10.26 -1.03
C GLU A 221 1.08 11.00 -1.58
N ARG A 222 0.10 11.31 -0.72
CA ARG A 222 -1.11 12.06 -1.07
C ARG A 222 -0.80 13.51 -1.42
N LEU A 223 0.17 14.15 -0.76
CA LEU A 223 0.66 15.48 -1.15
C LEU A 223 1.24 15.47 -2.56
N GLN A 224 2.03 14.45 -2.92
CA GLN A 224 2.57 14.31 -4.26
C GLN A 224 1.48 14.05 -5.30
N ARG A 225 0.48 13.22 -4.98
CA ARG A 225 -0.70 13.03 -5.84
C ARG A 225 -1.45 14.34 -6.07
N TRP A 226 -1.71 15.09 -5.00
CA TRP A 226 -2.37 16.39 -5.10
C TRP A 226 -1.60 17.34 -6.02
N ARG A 227 -0.28 17.44 -5.86
CA ARG A 227 0.58 18.26 -6.74
C ARG A 227 0.51 17.82 -8.19
N ALA A 228 0.59 16.52 -8.45
CA ALA A 228 0.50 15.96 -9.78
C ALA A 228 -0.88 16.20 -10.42
N MET A 229 -1.95 16.24 -9.64
CA MET A 229 -3.28 16.62 -10.15
C MET A 229 -3.35 18.10 -10.55
N GLN A 230 -2.62 18.98 -9.85
CA GLN A 230 -2.54 20.41 -10.22
C GLN A 230 -1.69 20.63 -11.48
N ALA A 231 -0.69 19.78 -11.72
CA ALA A 231 0.18 19.86 -12.90
C ALA A 231 0.48 18.46 -13.48
N PRO A 232 -0.48 17.79 -14.15
CA PRO A 232 -0.32 16.41 -14.63
C PRO A 232 0.87 16.21 -15.57
N THR A 233 1.21 17.24 -16.35
CA THR A 233 2.33 17.20 -17.30
C THR A 233 3.69 17.03 -16.62
N SER A 234 3.82 17.36 -15.33
CA SER A 234 5.04 17.15 -14.55
C SER A 234 5.44 15.69 -14.42
N ILE A 235 4.49 14.76 -14.60
CA ILE A 235 4.71 13.31 -14.54
C ILE A 235 4.31 12.59 -15.84
N GLY A 236 4.16 13.33 -16.95
CA GLY A 236 3.84 12.75 -18.26
C GLY A 236 2.35 12.46 -18.49
N PHE A 237 1.45 13.10 -17.75
CA PHE A 237 0.00 12.98 -17.91
C PHE A 237 -0.63 14.25 -18.49
N THR A 238 -1.74 14.11 -19.21
CA THR A 238 -2.57 15.23 -19.70
C THR A 238 -3.73 15.52 -18.77
N ARG A 239 -4.23 14.49 -18.09
CA ARG A 239 -5.28 14.57 -17.06
C ARG A 239 -5.03 13.49 -16.01
N LEU A 240 -5.41 13.78 -14.77
CA LEU A 240 -5.26 12.86 -13.66
C LEU A 240 -6.39 13.07 -12.65
N SER A 241 -7.00 11.98 -12.21
CA SER A 241 -8.04 11.99 -11.17
C SER A 241 -7.69 10.98 -10.07
N PRO A 242 -8.05 11.24 -8.80
CA PRO A 242 -7.83 10.31 -7.71
C PRO A 242 -8.50 8.96 -8.01
N ALA A 243 -7.89 7.87 -7.55
CA ALA A 243 -8.42 6.53 -7.72
C ALA A 243 -8.15 5.69 -6.46
N ASP A 244 -9.01 4.72 -6.21
CA ASP A 244 -8.91 3.84 -5.05
C ASP A 244 -7.66 2.93 -5.13
N PRO A 245 -6.84 2.86 -4.06
CA PRO A 245 -5.73 1.91 -3.99
C PRO A 245 -6.24 0.45 -3.94
N PRO A 246 -5.42 -0.56 -4.30
CA PRO A 246 -5.80 -1.96 -4.29
C PRO A 246 -5.91 -2.59 -2.89
N VAL A 247 -5.69 -1.79 -1.84
CA VAL A 247 -5.82 -2.18 -0.42
C VAL A 247 -6.53 -1.07 0.34
N LEU A 248 -7.22 -1.43 1.42
CA LEU A 248 -7.82 -0.46 2.34
C LEU A 248 -6.74 0.18 3.20
N ARG A 249 -6.86 1.48 3.47
CA ARG A 249 -6.07 2.15 4.51
C ARG A 249 -6.77 1.96 5.84
N THR A 250 -6.03 1.51 6.85
CA THR A 250 -6.55 1.35 8.21
C THR A 250 -6.13 2.51 9.12
N ASN A 251 -5.01 3.18 8.83
CA ASN A 251 -4.54 4.36 9.56
C ASN A 251 -3.98 5.45 8.63
N VAL A 252 -4.20 6.72 8.98
CA VAL A 252 -3.64 7.89 8.27
C VAL A 252 -2.11 7.94 8.35
N LYS A 253 -1.52 7.32 9.38
CA LYS A 253 -0.07 7.20 9.56
C LYS A 253 0.55 6.08 8.73
N ASP A 254 -0.24 5.21 8.12
CA ASP A 254 0.30 4.13 7.30
C ASP A 254 0.83 4.71 5.99
N ALA A 255 2.09 4.42 5.68
CA ALA A 255 2.72 4.76 4.41
C ALA A 255 2.22 3.83 3.28
N VAL A 256 0.90 3.85 3.05
CA VAL A 256 0.27 3.16 1.93
C VAL A 256 0.40 4.07 0.71
N PRO A 257 0.97 3.60 -0.42
CA PRO A 257 1.01 4.39 -1.64
C PRO A 257 -0.41 4.84 -2.05
N CYS A 258 -0.53 5.99 -2.69
CA CYS A 258 -1.83 6.46 -3.20
C CYS A 258 -1.87 6.40 -4.72
N VAL A 259 -3.09 6.33 -5.25
CA VAL A 259 -3.32 6.03 -6.66
C VAL A 259 -4.13 7.15 -7.30
N ALA A 260 -3.82 7.38 -8.56
CA ALA A 260 -4.60 8.18 -9.47
C ALA A 260 -4.71 7.46 -10.82
N LEU A 261 -5.73 7.80 -11.61
CA LEU A 261 -5.95 7.27 -12.95
C LEU A 261 -6.00 8.45 -13.92
N GLY A 262 -5.41 8.29 -15.10
CA GLY A 262 -5.33 9.38 -16.04
C GLY A 262 -4.92 8.96 -17.43
N THR A 263 -4.82 9.95 -18.31
CA THR A 263 -4.34 9.73 -19.68
C THR A 263 -2.96 10.35 -19.81
N THR A 264 -2.01 9.55 -20.29
CA THR A 264 -0.63 9.98 -20.56
C THR A 264 -0.57 10.99 -21.73
N ASP A 265 0.57 11.64 -21.90
CA ASP A 265 0.89 12.44 -23.09
C ASP A 265 0.77 11.67 -24.42
N SER A 266 1.03 10.35 -24.38
CA SER A 266 0.86 9.42 -25.49
C SER A 266 -0.59 8.98 -25.75
N GLY A 267 -1.55 9.45 -24.96
CA GLY A 267 -2.97 9.09 -25.10
C GLY A 267 -3.37 7.76 -24.45
N VAL A 268 -2.44 7.06 -23.80
CA VAL A 268 -2.70 5.79 -23.10
C VAL A 268 -3.31 6.05 -21.72
N LEU A 269 -4.36 5.31 -21.37
CA LEU A 269 -4.92 5.28 -20.01
C LEU A 269 -3.96 4.54 -19.08
N ALA A 270 -3.46 5.20 -18.03
CA ALA A 270 -2.48 4.62 -17.11
C ALA A 270 -2.80 4.98 -15.66
N ALA A 271 -2.44 4.09 -14.75
CA ALA A 271 -2.44 4.39 -13.32
C ALA A 271 -1.17 5.20 -12.97
N ALA A 272 -1.27 6.07 -11.95
CA ALA A 272 -0.14 6.72 -11.32
C ALA A 272 -0.12 6.36 -9.83
N VAL A 273 1.00 5.83 -9.35
CA VAL A 273 1.18 5.40 -7.96
C VAL A 273 2.25 6.25 -7.30
N PHE A 274 1.87 6.90 -6.20
CA PHE A 274 2.74 7.82 -5.47
C PHE A 274 3.26 7.15 -4.21
N VAL A 275 4.58 7.11 -4.06
CA VAL A 275 5.27 6.49 -2.93
C VAL A 275 6.30 7.44 -2.33
N HIS A 276 6.59 7.29 -1.04
CA HIS A 276 7.64 8.04 -0.36
C HIS A 276 8.66 7.10 0.28
N GLY A 277 9.95 7.36 0.01
CA GLY A 277 11.03 6.52 0.55
C GLY A 277 11.25 5.26 -0.28
N VAL A 278 12.27 4.50 0.13
CA VAL A 278 12.60 3.21 -0.50
C VAL A 278 11.57 2.17 -0.07
N ASP A 279 10.82 1.65 -1.03
CA ASP A 279 9.76 0.65 -0.82
C ASP A 279 9.93 -0.47 -1.84
N LEU A 280 10.39 -1.64 -1.40
CA LEU A 280 10.60 -2.79 -2.30
C LEU A 280 9.27 -3.35 -2.84
N ASP A 281 8.16 -3.12 -2.14
CA ASP A 281 6.84 -3.61 -2.51
C ASP A 281 6.03 -2.62 -3.37
N VAL A 282 6.63 -1.49 -3.76
CA VAL A 282 5.97 -0.52 -4.63
C VAL A 282 5.59 -1.10 -5.99
N VAL A 283 6.42 -1.98 -6.56
CA VAL A 283 6.12 -2.58 -7.88
C VAL A 283 4.95 -3.55 -7.78
N PRO A 284 4.93 -4.56 -6.88
CA PRO A 284 3.75 -5.39 -6.64
C PRO A 284 2.48 -4.58 -6.36
N PHE A 285 2.58 -3.52 -5.55
CA PHE A 285 1.45 -2.63 -5.29
C PHE A 285 0.97 -1.93 -6.56
N ALA A 286 1.90 -1.39 -7.36
CA ALA A 286 1.57 -0.60 -8.53
C ALA A 286 0.91 -1.42 -9.64
N VAL A 287 1.39 -2.64 -9.87
CA VAL A 287 0.80 -3.54 -10.86
C VAL A 287 -0.57 -4.05 -10.38
N ASP A 288 -0.76 -4.28 -9.08
CA ASP A 288 -2.08 -4.61 -8.51
C ASP A 288 -3.07 -3.45 -8.69
N ALA A 289 -2.62 -2.22 -8.47
CA ALA A 289 -3.43 -1.02 -8.68
C ALA A 289 -3.85 -0.86 -10.16
N ALA A 290 -2.93 -1.08 -11.10
CA ALA A 290 -3.21 -1.02 -12.53
C ALA A 290 -4.16 -2.13 -12.99
N SER A 291 -3.91 -3.37 -12.55
CA SER A 291 -4.79 -4.52 -12.77
C SER A 291 -6.21 -4.23 -12.30
N ARG A 292 -6.34 -3.70 -11.07
CA ARG A 292 -7.63 -3.28 -10.49
C ARG A 292 -8.34 -2.21 -11.30
N LEU A 293 -7.61 -1.23 -11.79
CA LEU A 293 -8.15 -0.12 -12.58
C LEU A 293 -8.36 -0.48 -14.06
N GLY A 294 -8.08 -1.73 -14.46
CA GLY A 294 -8.28 -2.21 -15.83
C GLY A 294 -7.31 -1.60 -16.85
N THR A 295 -6.10 -1.22 -16.42
CA THR A 295 -5.05 -0.70 -17.30
C THR A 295 -3.82 -1.61 -17.31
N SER A 296 -3.10 -1.61 -18.43
CA SER A 296 -1.84 -2.31 -18.64
C SER A 296 -0.61 -1.41 -18.49
N ASP A 297 -0.79 -0.14 -18.08
CA ASP A 297 0.27 0.83 -17.88
C ASP A 297 0.19 1.45 -16.48
N VAL A 298 1.33 1.54 -15.80
CA VAL A 298 1.47 2.23 -14.52
C VAL A 298 2.72 3.09 -14.45
N THR A 299 2.57 4.29 -13.92
CA THR A 299 3.69 5.20 -13.61
C THR A 299 3.88 5.28 -12.10
N ILE A 300 5.04 4.86 -11.61
CA ILE A 300 5.46 5.03 -10.22
C ILE A 300 6.10 6.42 -10.08
N VAL A 301 5.47 7.28 -9.29
CA VAL A 301 5.90 8.65 -9.00
C VAL A 301 6.67 8.65 -7.68
N VAL A 302 7.96 8.93 -7.75
CA VAL A 302 8.90 8.71 -6.63
C VAL A 302 10.12 9.63 -6.72
N ARG A 303 10.85 9.84 -5.62
CA ARG A 303 12.15 10.53 -5.68
C ARG A 303 13.19 9.64 -6.34
N ARG A 304 14.05 10.21 -7.18
CA ARG A 304 15.10 9.44 -7.89
C ARG A 304 16.01 8.65 -6.95
N ARG A 305 16.35 9.20 -5.77
CA ARG A 305 17.21 8.54 -4.78
C ARG A 305 16.56 7.35 -4.08
N ASP A 306 15.23 7.26 -4.12
CA ASP A 306 14.47 6.20 -3.46
C ASP A 306 14.28 4.98 -4.40
N VAL A 307 14.63 5.11 -5.68
CA VAL A 307 14.64 4.00 -6.64
C VAL A 307 15.98 3.28 -6.58
N VAL A 308 15.97 2.07 -6.04
CA VAL A 308 17.15 1.18 -5.96
C VAL A 308 17.08 0.10 -7.04
N LYS A 309 18.22 -0.47 -7.43
CA LYS A 309 18.33 -1.47 -8.51
C LYS A 309 17.31 -2.62 -8.41
N PRO A 310 17.01 -3.20 -7.23
CA PRO A 310 15.96 -4.20 -7.13
C PRO A 310 14.59 -3.74 -7.64
N ILE A 311 14.18 -2.50 -7.34
CA ILE A 311 12.90 -1.92 -7.79
C ILE A 311 12.86 -1.83 -9.32
N GLU A 312 13.96 -1.39 -9.95
CA GLU A 312 14.07 -1.33 -11.42
C GLU A 312 13.99 -2.71 -12.06
N ARG A 313 14.63 -3.74 -11.46
CA ARG A 313 14.54 -5.12 -11.97
C ARG A 313 13.12 -5.66 -11.86
N LEU A 314 12.44 -5.45 -10.72
CA LEU A 314 11.05 -5.87 -10.52
C LEU A 314 10.11 -5.26 -11.55
N ALA A 315 10.29 -3.96 -11.86
CA ALA A 315 9.50 -3.27 -12.86
C ALA A 315 9.58 -3.94 -14.24
N ASN A 316 10.73 -4.55 -14.59
CA ASN A 316 10.92 -5.26 -15.86
C ASN A 316 10.37 -6.69 -15.86
N LEU A 317 10.08 -7.27 -14.70
CA LEU A 317 9.50 -8.62 -14.57
C LEU A 317 7.96 -8.60 -14.59
N ALA A 318 7.35 -7.42 -14.47
CA ALA A 318 5.91 -7.28 -14.44
C ALA A 318 5.26 -7.51 -15.81
N HIS A 319 4.08 -8.13 -15.84
CA HIS A 319 3.24 -8.21 -17.04
C HIS A 319 2.60 -6.88 -17.42
N ILE A 320 2.46 -5.97 -16.45
CA ILE A 320 1.97 -4.60 -16.64
C ILE A 320 3.18 -3.69 -16.89
N HIS A 321 3.06 -2.78 -17.86
CA HIS A 321 4.14 -1.88 -18.23
C HIS A 321 4.38 -0.83 -17.14
N VAL A 322 5.52 -0.92 -16.45
CA VAL A 322 5.90 -0.02 -15.36
C VAL A 322 6.85 1.08 -15.86
N ARG A 323 6.53 2.35 -15.56
CA ARG A 323 7.39 3.52 -15.80
C ARG A 323 7.69 4.23 -14.49
N PHE A 324 8.79 4.98 -14.44
CA PHE A 324 9.11 5.86 -13.32
C PHE A 324 8.99 7.32 -13.75
N ALA A 325 8.31 8.13 -12.94
CA ALA A 325 8.34 9.58 -13.02
C ALA A 325 8.92 10.14 -11.73
N PHE A 326 9.73 11.20 -11.85
CA PHE A 326 10.49 11.72 -10.71
C PHE A 326 10.02 13.10 -10.31
N HIS A 327 9.72 13.27 -9.02
CA HIS A 327 9.47 14.58 -8.43
C HIS A 327 10.71 15.08 -7.68
N SER A 328 10.76 16.40 -7.44
CA SER A 328 11.79 17.04 -6.61
C SER A 328 11.68 16.65 -5.13
#